data_AF-A0A835UDY3-F1
#
_entry.id   AF-A0A835UDY3-F1
#
_cell.length_a   1.000
_cell.length_b   1.000
_cell.length_c   1.000
_cell.angle_alpha   90.00
_cell.angle_beta   90.00
_cell.angle_gamma   90.00
#
_symmetry.space_group_name_H-M   'P 1'
#
loop_
_entity.id
_entity.type
_entity.pdbx_description
1 polymer ?
#
loop_
_entity_poly.entity_id
_entity_poly.type
_entity_poly.pdbx_seq_one_letter_code
_entity_poly.pdbx_strand_id
1 'polypeptide(L)'
;MEKYEMQELVGYGGCGKVYRAWDKEKKQMVAIKIAHLTVDDGIPDTALREISLLQSLSDSIYVVRLLNVDYSEANGKRHLCLVLENMDIDLKKYIDSRTRMSNVPIIPPSDVKTSVSNRDLKPENILMDISRGILKIADFGLGRTITTPEDYSPEVVTLWYRALRCFLIFPIQPEWTCGLLDAFLKMLQYNPTNRISAAMALEHPYFDNLDKSEY
;
A
#
# COMPACT_ATOMS: atom_id res chain seq x y z
N MET A 1 -7.87 -3.22 -23.60
CA MET A 1 -8.94 -3.46 -22.60
C MET A 1 -9.86 -4.64 -22.87
N GLU A 2 -10.05 -5.11 -24.12
CA GLU A 2 -10.99 -6.22 -24.41
C GLU A 2 -10.73 -7.53 -23.66
N LYS A 3 -9.49 -7.81 -23.24
CA LYS A 3 -9.12 -8.98 -22.42
C LYS A 3 -9.59 -8.90 -20.97
N TYR A 4 -9.95 -7.72 -20.47
CA TYR A 4 -10.40 -7.52 -19.10
C TYR A 4 -11.90 -7.30 -19.04
N GLU A 5 -12.57 -8.03 -18.15
CA GLU A 5 -13.97 -7.77 -17.80
C GLU A 5 -13.99 -6.85 -16.58
N MET A 6 -14.32 -5.58 -16.80
CA MET A 6 -14.36 -4.56 -15.76
C MET A 6 -15.51 -4.82 -14.80
N GLN A 7 -15.23 -4.76 -13.50
CA GLN A 7 -16.22 -4.90 -12.45
C GLN A 7 -16.40 -3.56 -11.73
N GLU A 8 -16.14 -3.50 -10.43
CA GLU A 8 -16.40 -2.34 -9.59
C GLU A 8 -15.23 -1.35 -9.53
N LEU A 9 -15.56 -0.08 -9.27
CA LEU A 9 -14.59 0.95 -8.93
C LEU A 9 -14.16 0.77 -7.47
N VAL A 10 -12.89 0.43 -7.24
CA VAL A 10 -12.35 0.19 -5.89
C VAL A 10 -11.63 1.42 -5.31
N GLY A 11 -11.23 2.36 -6.16
CA GLY A 11 -10.56 3.58 -5.73
C GLY A 11 -10.62 4.70 -6.77
N TYR A 12 -10.61 5.94 -6.29
CA TYR A 12 -10.57 7.14 -7.12
C TYR A 12 -9.72 8.21 -6.44
N GLY A 13 -8.87 8.90 -7.20
CA GLY A 13 -8.06 9.99 -6.66
C GLY A 13 -7.28 10.75 -7.73
N GLY A 14 -6.32 11.56 -7.26
CA GLY A 14 -5.48 12.40 -8.13
C GLY A 14 -4.63 11.60 -9.13
N CYS A 15 -4.32 10.34 -8.83
CA CYS A 15 -3.53 9.47 -9.70
C CYS A 15 -4.37 8.69 -10.73
N GLY A 16 -5.71 8.72 -10.64
CA GLY A 16 -6.56 7.96 -11.56
C GLY A 16 -7.78 7.30 -10.92
N LYS A 17 -8.35 6.37 -11.69
CA LYS A 17 -9.42 5.46 -11.26
C LYS A 17 -8.88 4.05 -11.18
N VAL A 18 -9.19 3.33 -10.11
CA VAL A 18 -8.80 1.93 -9.93
C VAL A 18 -10.05 1.08 -9.95
N TYR A 19 -10.07 0.09 -10.85
CA TYR A 19 -11.16 -0.85 -11.01
C TYR A 19 -10.70 -2.25 -10.67
N ARG A 20 -11.57 -3.03 -10.04
CA ARG A 20 -11.42 -4.49 -10.03
C ARG A 20 -11.86 -5.03 -11.38
N ALA A 21 -11.14 -5.99 -11.92
CA ALA A 21 -11.47 -6.61 -13.20
C ALA A 21 -11.06 -8.09 -13.22
N TRP A 22 -11.68 -8.86 -14.11
CA TRP A 22 -11.30 -10.24 -14.39
C TRP A 22 -10.46 -10.31 -15.66
N ASP A 23 -9.23 -10.82 -15.55
CA ASP A 23 -8.39 -11.13 -16.69
C ASP A 23 -8.87 -12.44 -17.33
N LYS A 24 -9.48 -12.34 -18.52
CA LYS A 24 -10.09 -13.47 -19.22
C LYS A 24 -9.07 -14.46 -19.77
N GLU A 25 -7.84 -14.01 -20.03
CA GLU A 25 -6.76 -14.85 -20.56
C GLU A 25 -6.09 -15.61 -19.43
N LYS A 26 -5.68 -14.90 -18.37
CA LYS A 26 -4.98 -15.50 -17.23
C LYS A 26 -5.90 -16.11 -16.17
N LYS A 27 -7.22 -15.94 -16.31
CA LYS A 27 -8.25 -16.44 -15.38
C LYS A 27 -7.99 -16.03 -13.93
N GLN A 28 -7.74 -14.75 -13.71
CA GLN A 28 -7.45 -14.19 -12.38
C GLN A 28 -8.10 -12.83 -12.18
N MET A 29 -8.37 -12.50 -10.92
CA MET A 29 -8.75 -11.15 -10.51
C MET A 29 -7.54 -10.21 -10.58
N VAL A 30 -7.74 -9.02 -11.11
CA VAL A 30 -6.72 -7.95 -11.20
C VAL A 30 -7.30 -6.61 -10.77
N ALA A 31 -6.43 -5.69 -10.38
CA ALA A 31 -6.75 -4.29 -10.19
C ALA A 31 -6.18 -3.47 -11.35
N ILE A 32 -7.00 -2.65 -12.02
CA ILE A 32 -6.59 -1.83 -13.16
C ILE A 32 -6.66 -0.36 -12.75
N LYS A 33 -5.50 0.28 -12.61
CA LYS A 33 -5.34 1.72 -12.38
C LYS A 33 -5.26 2.43 -13.72
N ILE A 34 -6.34 3.10 -14.11
CA ILE A 34 -6.41 3.97 -15.28
C ILE A 34 -5.94 5.36 -14.85
N ALA A 35 -4.76 5.77 -15.32
CA ALA A 35 -4.18 7.06 -14.99
C ALA A 35 -4.92 8.19 -15.71
N HIS A 36 -4.94 9.38 -15.11
CA HIS A 36 -5.35 10.63 -15.79
C HIS A 36 -4.26 11.14 -16.74
N LEU A 37 -3.64 10.22 -17.47
CA LEU A 37 -2.54 10.47 -18.38
C LEU A 37 -2.83 9.80 -19.72
N THR A 38 -2.60 10.55 -20.78
CA THR A 38 -2.79 10.13 -22.17
C THR A 38 -1.44 9.87 -22.81
N VAL A 39 -1.28 8.71 -23.43
CA VAL A 39 -0.03 8.29 -24.08
C VAL A 39 0.22 9.11 -25.34
N ASP A 40 -0.85 9.59 -25.99
CA ASP A 40 -0.78 10.41 -27.20
C ASP A 40 -0.13 11.78 -26.97
N ASP A 41 -0.22 12.30 -25.74
CA ASP A 41 0.39 13.58 -25.35
C ASP A 41 1.81 13.39 -24.76
N GLY A 42 2.32 12.15 -24.75
CA GLY A 42 3.57 11.76 -24.12
C GLY A 42 3.42 11.32 -22.66
N ILE A 43 4.26 10.37 -22.23
CA ILE A 43 4.27 9.88 -20.84
C ILE A 43 5.33 10.67 -20.05
N PRO A 44 4.97 11.37 -18.94
CA PRO A 44 5.92 12.06 -18.09
C PRO A 44 6.95 11.11 -17.48
N ASP A 45 8.17 11.61 -17.28
CA ASP A 45 9.25 10.87 -16.61
C ASP A 45 8.83 10.34 -15.22
N THR A 46 7.95 11.05 -14.52
CA THR A 46 7.42 10.63 -13.22
C THR A 46 6.64 9.32 -13.31
N ALA A 47 5.82 9.15 -14.34
CA ALA A 47 5.07 7.91 -14.58
C ALA A 47 5.99 6.77 -15.04
N LEU A 48 7.01 7.07 -15.86
CA LEU A 48 8.01 6.07 -16.25
C LEU A 48 8.84 5.57 -15.07
N ARG A 49 9.20 6.46 -14.13
CA ARG A 49 9.86 6.09 -12.88
C ARG A 49 8.97 5.20 -12.01
N GLU A 50 7.67 5.48 -11.91
CA GLU A 50 6.71 4.64 -11.18
C GLU A 50 6.69 3.21 -11.74
N ILE A 51 6.55 3.08 -13.05
CA ILE A 51 6.54 1.80 -13.74
C ILE A 51 7.86 1.06 -13.50
N SER A 52 9.00 1.74 -13.68
CA SER A 52 10.34 1.14 -13.51
C SER A 52 10.57 0.65 -12.07
N LEU A 53 10.12 1.43 -11.08
CA LEU A 53 10.22 1.05 -9.68
C LEU A 53 9.35 -0.18 -9.39
N LEU A 54 8.07 -0.16 -9.79
CA LEU A 54 7.17 -1.30 -9.61
C LEU A 54 7.66 -2.56 -10.31
N GLN A 55 8.28 -2.43 -11.49
CA GLN A 55 8.90 -3.55 -12.20
C GLN A 55 10.10 -4.13 -11.43
N SER A 56 11.00 -3.27 -10.95
CA SER A 56 12.18 -3.74 -10.17
C SER A 56 11.82 -4.35 -8.83
N LEU A 57 10.64 -4.03 -8.28
CA LEU A 57 10.13 -4.55 -7.02
C LEU A 57 9.12 -5.71 -7.18
N SER A 58 8.89 -6.19 -8.41
CA SER A 58 7.83 -7.17 -8.72
C SER A 58 7.99 -8.55 -8.05
N ASP A 59 9.22 -8.91 -7.66
CA ASP A 59 9.52 -10.14 -6.92
C ASP A 59 9.28 -10.01 -5.41
N SER A 60 9.12 -8.78 -4.90
CA SER A 60 8.87 -8.55 -3.49
C SER A 60 7.48 -9.03 -3.09
N ILE A 61 7.40 -9.84 -2.05
CA ILE A 61 6.12 -10.26 -1.47
C ILE A 61 5.41 -9.15 -0.69
N TYR A 62 6.08 -8.01 -0.51
CA TYR A 62 5.60 -6.88 0.31
C TYR A 62 5.15 -5.68 -0.52
N VAL A 63 5.23 -5.77 -1.85
CA VAL A 63 4.79 -4.71 -2.77
C VAL A 63 3.82 -5.30 -3.78
N VAL A 64 2.79 -4.52 -4.09
CA VAL A 64 1.79 -4.90 -5.08
C VAL A 64 2.48 -5.04 -6.42
N ARG A 65 2.37 -6.23 -6.99
CA ARG A 65 2.99 -6.60 -8.24
C ARG A 65 2.30 -5.92 -9.40
N LEU A 66 3.10 -5.23 -10.21
CA LEU A 66 2.71 -4.84 -11.57
C LEU A 66 2.75 -6.07 -12.47
N LEU A 67 1.57 -6.51 -12.92
CA LEU A 67 1.39 -7.67 -13.79
C LEU A 67 1.54 -7.31 -15.27
N ASN A 68 1.11 -6.10 -15.64
CA ASN A 68 1.21 -5.60 -17.02
C ASN A 68 1.03 -4.07 -17.09
N VAL A 69 1.48 -3.48 -18.19
CA VAL A 69 1.17 -2.09 -18.58
C VAL A 69 0.38 -2.15 -19.88
N ASP A 70 -0.75 -1.45 -19.92
CA ASP A 70 -1.69 -1.48 -21.05
C ASP A 70 -2.22 -0.07 -21.32
N TYR A 71 -3.16 0.05 -22.25
CA TYR A 71 -3.88 1.27 -22.53
C TYR A 71 -5.39 1.03 -22.68
N SER A 72 -6.17 2.02 -22.29
CA SER A 72 -7.60 2.10 -22.53
C SER A 72 -7.91 3.26 -23.46
N GLU A 73 -8.69 3.03 -24.50
CA GLU A 73 -9.15 4.11 -25.37
C GLU A 73 -10.44 4.72 -24.82
N ALA A 74 -10.42 6.04 -24.61
CA ALA A 74 -11.60 6.81 -24.21
C ALA A 74 -11.53 8.19 -24.87
N ASN A 75 -12.65 8.66 -25.42
CA ASN A 75 -12.73 9.98 -26.09
C ASN A 75 -11.67 10.18 -27.20
N GLY A 76 -11.32 9.11 -27.93
CA GLY A 76 -10.29 9.15 -28.97
C GLY A 76 -8.85 9.32 -28.46
N LYS A 77 -8.62 9.17 -27.15
CA LYS A 77 -7.28 9.20 -26.53
C LYS A 77 -6.98 7.87 -25.83
N ARG A 78 -5.71 7.47 -25.85
CA ARG A 78 -5.19 6.28 -25.16
C ARG A 78 -4.71 6.67 -23.77
N HIS A 79 -5.39 6.18 -22.75
CA HIS A 79 -5.04 6.38 -21.35
C HIS A 79 -4.15 5.24 -20.86
N LEU A 80 -3.08 5.58 -20.14
CA LEU A 80 -2.17 4.61 -19.54
C LEU A 80 -2.90 3.80 -18.45
N CYS A 81 -2.74 2.47 -18.51
CA CYS A 81 -3.33 1.54 -17.54
C CYS A 81 -2.23 0.69 -16.89
N LEU A 82 -2.21 0.67 -15.56
CA LEU A 82 -1.37 -0.24 -14.78
C LEU A 82 -2.22 -1.40 -14.30
N VAL A 83 -1.85 -2.61 -14.69
CA VAL A 83 -2.55 -3.85 -14.31
C VAL A 83 -1.77 -4.47 -13.16
N LEU A 84 -2.39 -4.46 -11.99
CA LEU A 84 -1.81 -4.85 -10.71
C LEU A 84 -2.46 -6.14 -10.22
N GLU A 85 -1.79 -6.87 -9.34
CA GLU A 85 -2.43 -7.95 -8.60
C GLU A 85 -3.61 -7.43 -7.77
N ASN A 86 -4.66 -8.24 -7.65
CA ASN A 86 -5.83 -7.89 -6.86
C ASN A 86 -5.56 -8.15 -5.37
N MET A 87 -5.97 -7.21 -4.53
CA MET A 87 -5.94 -7.32 -3.06
C MET A 87 -7.37 -7.16 -2.53
N ASP A 88 -7.67 -7.73 -1.36
CA ASP A 88 -9.04 -7.79 -0.83
C ASP A 88 -9.50 -6.44 -0.26
N ILE A 89 -8.65 -5.79 0.52
CA ILE A 89 -9.01 -4.59 1.27
C ILE A 89 -7.78 -3.73 1.57
N ASP A 90 -7.96 -2.42 1.69
CA ASP A 90 -6.94 -1.55 2.27
C ASP A 90 -6.97 -1.59 3.81
N LEU A 91 -5.82 -1.35 4.43
CA LEU A 91 -5.66 -1.46 5.88
C LEU A 91 -6.55 -0.45 6.62
N LYS A 92 -6.84 0.72 6.03
CA LYS A 92 -7.76 1.69 6.63
C LYS A 92 -9.16 1.11 6.79
N LYS A 93 -9.73 0.56 5.71
CA LYS A 93 -11.05 -0.09 5.73
C LYS A 93 -11.07 -1.29 6.68
N TYR A 94 -9.99 -2.07 6.72
CA TYR A 94 -9.87 -3.18 7.67
C TYR A 94 -9.95 -2.69 9.13
N ILE A 95 -9.15 -1.69 9.50
CA ILE A 95 -9.15 -1.08 10.84
C ILE A 95 -10.53 -0.51 11.19
N ASP A 96 -11.14 0.24 10.27
CA ASP A 96 -12.45 0.86 10.49
C ASP A 96 -13.56 -0.18 10.71
N SER A 97 -13.49 -1.32 10.00
CA SER A 97 -14.44 -2.41 10.18
C SER A 97 -14.32 -3.07 11.55
N ARG A 98 -13.10 -3.27 12.05
CA ARG A 98 -12.83 -3.91 13.36
C ARG A 98 -13.19 -3.01 14.52
N THR A 99 -12.86 -1.72 14.42
CA THR A 99 -13.15 -0.71 15.46
C THR A 99 -14.65 -0.56 15.70
N ARG A 100 -15.49 -0.82 14.70
CA ARG A 100 -16.96 -0.83 14.85
C ARG A 100 -17.51 -2.09 15.51
N MET A 101 -16.81 -3.22 15.40
CA MET A 101 -17.25 -4.51 15.96
C MET A 101 -16.80 -4.70 17.41
N SER A 102 -15.58 -4.28 17.73
CA SER A 102 -15.09 -4.22 19.10
C SER A 102 -15.38 -2.83 19.63
N ASN A 103 -16.32 -2.67 20.58
CA ASN A 103 -16.56 -1.41 21.35
C ASN A 103 -15.34 -0.96 22.19
N VAL A 104 -14.14 -1.30 21.76
CA VAL A 104 -12.86 -0.96 22.36
C VAL A 104 -12.42 0.34 21.69
N PRO A 105 -12.25 1.44 22.45
CA PRO A 105 -11.66 2.65 21.92
C PRO A 105 -10.24 2.33 21.50
N ILE A 106 -9.98 2.21 20.21
CA ILE A 106 -8.65 2.48 19.69
C ILE A 106 -8.42 3.94 20.02
N ILE A 107 -7.31 4.24 20.70
CA ILE A 107 -6.87 5.61 20.97
C ILE A 107 -7.11 6.40 19.68
N PRO A 108 -7.99 7.41 19.70
CA PRO A 108 -8.38 8.09 18.48
C PRO A 108 -7.10 8.64 17.83
N PRO A 109 -6.99 8.63 16.49
CA PRO A 109 -5.81 9.14 15.79
C PRO A 109 -5.42 10.58 16.19
N SER A 110 -6.33 11.30 16.87
CA SER A 110 -6.13 12.63 17.45
C SER A 110 -5.17 12.70 18.64
N ASP A 111 -4.96 11.61 19.40
CA ASP A 111 -4.04 11.62 20.54
C ASP A 111 -2.60 11.28 20.15
N VAL A 112 -2.40 10.73 18.95
CA VAL A 112 -1.10 10.76 18.30
C VAL A 112 -0.94 12.15 17.70
N LYS A 113 -0.36 13.08 18.45
CA LYS A 113 0.08 14.38 17.92
C LYS A 113 1.15 14.16 16.84
N THR A 114 0.74 13.80 15.63
CA THR A 114 1.59 13.86 14.44
C THR A 114 1.49 15.28 13.87
N SER A 115 2.15 16.23 14.51
CA SER A 115 2.46 17.52 13.89
C SER A 115 3.60 17.36 12.88
N VAL A 116 3.42 16.48 11.88
CA VAL A 116 4.30 16.36 10.71
C VAL A 116 3.44 15.85 9.56
N SER A 117 3.48 16.55 8.44
CA SER A 117 2.78 16.16 7.22
C SER A 117 3.19 14.74 6.81
N ASN A 118 2.28 13.76 6.99
CA ASN A 118 2.38 12.40 6.46
C ASN A 118 2.41 12.48 4.92
N ARG A 119 3.56 12.32 4.29
CA ARG A 119 3.69 12.37 2.83
C ARG A 119 3.97 10.97 2.26
N ASP A 120 2.99 10.10 2.44
CA ASP A 120 2.57 9.05 1.48
C ASP A 120 2.65 7.57 1.91
N LEU A 121 2.97 7.27 3.17
CA LEU A 121 2.59 5.99 3.77
C LEU A 121 1.41 6.18 4.72
N LYS A 122 0.25 5.71 4.29
CA LYS A 122 -1.01 5.76 5.04
C LYS A 122 -1.67 4.38 5.02
N PRO A 123 -2.54 4.04 5.98
CA PRO A 123 -3.25 2.76 5.97
C PRO A 123 -4.01 2.50 4.64
N GLU A 124 -4.39 3.54 3.92
CA GLU A 124 -5.01 3.46 2.60
C GLU A 124 -4.07 2.93 1.49
N ASN A 125 -2.75 3.07 1.67
CA ASN A 125 -1.72 2.64 0.71
C ASN A 125 -1.14 1.24 1.04
N ILE A 126 -1.61 0.63 2.12
CA ILE A 126 -1.26 -0.74 2.52
C ILE A 126 -2.47 -1.62 2.22
N LEU A 127 -2.32 -2.57 1.32
CA LEU A 127 -3.36 -3.52 0.95
C LEU A 127 -3.13 -4.87 1.61
N MET A 128 -4.22 -5.57 1.88
CA MET A 128 -4.25 -6.87 2.55
C MET A 128 -4.86 -7.93 1.63
N ASP A 129 -4.16 -9.06 1.53
CA ASP A 129 -4.72 -10.34 1.08
C ASP A 129 -5.10 -11.08 2.36
N ILE A 130 -6.40 -11.07 2.68
CA ILE A 130 -6.95 -11.62 3.92
C ILE A 130 -6.76 -13.12 3.93
N SER A 131 -6.96 -13.78 2.78
CA SER A 131 -6.89 -15.23 2.65
C SER A 131 -5.48 -15.77 2.94
N ARG A 132 -4.46 -15.02 2.53
CA ARG A 132 -3.05 -15.38 2.73
C ARG A 132 -2.42 -14.74 3.95
N GLY A 133 -3.10 -13.78 4.57
CA GLY A 133 -2.53 -12.98 5.65
C GLY A 133 -1.31 -12.17 5.20
N ILE A 134 -1.35 -11.57 3.99
CA ILE A 134 -0.23 -10.81 3.45
C ILE A 134 -0.58 -9.33 3.36
N LEU A 135 0.35 -8.48 3.79
CA LEU A 135 0.28 -7.02 3.58
C LEU A 135 1.24 -6.60 2.47
N LYS A 136 0.77 -5.70 1.61
CA LYS A 136 1.55 -5.14 0.50
C LYS A 136 1.39 -3.64 0.37
N ILE A 137 2.46 -2.93 0.01
CA ILE A 137 2.41 -1.51 -0.33
C ILE A 137 1.92 -1.38 -1.77
N ALA A 138 0.92 -0.52 -1.99
CA ALA A 138 0.27 -0.34 -3.30
C ALA A 138 0.51 1.01 -3.96
N ASP A 139 0.90 2.02 -3.19
CA ASP A 139 1.14 3.36 -3.71
C ASP A 139 2.45 3.90 -3.12
N PHE A 140 3.36 4.31 -4.01
CA PHE A 140 4.61 4.95 -3.64
C PHE A 140 4.52 6.48 -3.68
N GLY A 141 3.36 7.07 -4.00
CA GLY A 141 3.13 8.50 -3.83
C GLY A 141 3.83 9.42 -4.84
N LEU A 142 4.11 8.94 -6.06
CA LEU A 142 4.93 9.69 -7.03
C LEU A 142 4.18 10.83 -7.76
N GLY A 143 2.88 10.96 -7.51
CA GLY A 143 2.00 11.95 -8.13
C GLY A 143 2.13 13.37 -7.56
N ARG A 144 3.02 13.62 -6.58
CA ARG A 144 3.40 14.97 -6.15
C ARG A 144 4.74 15.34 -6.76
N THR A 145 4.81 16.57 -7.25
CA THR A 145 6.02 17.21 -7.80
C THR A 145 7.23 16.87 -6.93
N ILE A 146 8.04 15.96 -7.44
CA ILE A 146 9.32 15.58 -6.85
C ILE A 146 10.21 16.81 -6.98
N THR A 147 10.38 17.55 -5.91
CA THR A 147 11.26 18.71 -5.94
C THR A 147 12.72 18.31 -5.74
N THR A 148 12.99 17.11 -5.23
CA THR A 148 14.31 16.73 -4.69
C THR A 148 14.66 15.25 -4.93
N PRO A 149 15.90 14.91 -5.36
CA PRO A 149 16.35 13.53 -5.57
C PRO A 149 16.32 12.63 -4.32
N GLU A 150 16.38 13.21 -3.13
CA GLU A 150 16.36 12.49 -1.85
C GLU A 150 15.00 11.80 -1.57
N ASP A 151 13.92 12.24 -2.22
CA ASP A 151 12.55 11.74 -2.01
C ASP A 151 12.36 10.28 -2.49
N TYR A 152 13.31 9.76 -3.29
CA TYR A 152 13.28 8.43 -3.91
C TYR A 152 14.37 7.50 -3.39
N SER A 153 15.02 7.85 -2.28
CA SER A 153 16.19 7.08 -1.86
C SER A 153 15.81 5.61 -1.65
N PRO A 154 16.61 4.66 -2.18
CA PRO A 154 16.42 3.24 -1.92
C PRO A 154 16.29 2.92 -0.43
N GLU A 155 16.84 3.75 0.46
CA GLU A 155 16.69 3.61 1.90
C GLU A 155 15.24 3.83 2.37
N VAL A 156 14.51 4.81 1.83
CA VAL A 156 13.10 5.06 2.19
C VAL A 156 12.24 3.85 1.87
N VAL A 157 12.40 3.31 0.66
CA VAL A 157 11.71 2.10 0.21
C VAL A 157 12.11 0.88 1.07
N THR A 158 13.41 0.72 1.33
CA THR A 158 13.94 -0.37 2.19
C THR A 158 13.41 -0.29 3.62
N LEU A 159 13.20 0.91 4.16
CA LEU A 159 12.66 1.10 5.51
C LEU A 159 11.20 0.64 5.61
N TRP A 160 10.38 0.92 4.59
CA TRP A 160 9.00 0.44 4.54
C TRP A 160 8.95 -1.09 4.48
N TYR A 161 9.82 -1.70 3.68
CA TYR A 161 9.97 -3.15 3.63
C TYR A 161 10.39 -3.76 4.96
N ARG A 162 11.34 -3.14 5.67
CA ARG A 162 11.76 -3.62 6.99
C ARG A 162 10.62 -3.56 8.01
N ALA A 163 9.78 -2.52 7.95
CA ALA A 163 8.60 -2.44 8.80
C ALA A 163 7.62 -3.58 8.51
N LEU A 164 7.18 -3.75 7.25
CA LEU A 164 6.30 -4.85 6.84
C LEU A 164 6.86 -6.23 7.18
N ARG A 165 8.17 -6.45 7.00
CA ARG A 165 8.84 -7.69 7.37
C ARG A 165 8.67 -8.04 8.84
N CYS A 166 8.77 -7.07 9.75
CA CYS A 166 8.61 -7.33 11.18
C CYS A 166 7.17 -7.71 11.53
N PHE A 167 6.18 -7.13 10.83
CA PHE A 167 4.77 -7.43 11.06
C PHE A 167 4.33 -8.76 10.47
N LEU A 168 4.98 -9.23 9.40
CA LEU A 168 4.65 -10.48 8.74
C LEU A 168 5.32 -11.70 9.39
N ILE A 169 6.21 -11.50 10.36
CA ILE A 169 6.64 -12.56 11.29
C ILE A 169 5.46 -12.96 12.20
N PHE A 170 4.53 -12.04 12.44
CA PHE A 170 3.28 -12.35 13.13
C PHE A 170 2.23 -12.71 12.09
N PRO A 171 1.61 -13.91 12.15
CA PRO A 171 0.54 -14.26 11.22
C PRO A 171 -0.56 -13.20 11.33
N ILE A 172 -1.25 -12.90 10.22
CA ILE A 172 -2.44 -12.06 10.31
C ILE A 172 -3.51 -12.80 11.10
N GLN A 173 -3.52 -12.60 12.41
CA GLN A 173 -4.51 -13.21 13.29
C GLN A 173 -5.84 -12.48 13.11
N PRO A 174 -6.98 -13.19 13.18
CA PRO A 174 -8.31 -12.57 13.12
C PRO A 174 -8.47 -11.44 14.14
N GLU A 175 -7.77 -11.54 15.27
CA GLU A 175 -7.69 -10.60 16.37
C GLU A 175 -6.47 -9.69 16.33
N TRP A 176 -6.03 -9.19 15.17
CA TRP A 176 -5.11 -8.03 15.11
C TRP A 176 -5.57 -6.95 16.08
N THR A 177 -4.95 -6.93 17.26
CA THR A 177 -5.42 -6.07 18.33
C THR A 177 -4.95 -4.66 18.03
N CYS A 178 -5.63 -3.70 18.64
CA CYS A 178 -5.28 -2.29 18.57
C CYS A 178 -3.80 -2.04 18.90
N GLY A 179 -3.19 -2.87 19.75
CA GLY A 179 -1.78 -2.76 20.13
C GLY A 179 -0.79 -3.20 19.05
N LEU A 180 -1.09 -4.23 18.26
CA LEU A 180 -0.25 -4.63 17.13
C LEU A 180 -0.31 -3.56 16.03
N LEU A 181 -1.53 -3.06 15.78
CA LEU A 181 -1.76 -1.97 14.83
C LEU A 181 -1.06 -0.67 15.25
N ASP A 182 -1.07 -0.31 16.53
CA ASP A 182 -0.37 0.87 17.04
C ASP A 182 1.16 0.76 16.88
N ALA A 183 1.74 -0.39 17.22
CA ALA A 183 3.16 -0.66 16.97
C ALA A 183 3.51 -0.50 15.48
N PHE A 184 2.62 -0.96 14.58
CA PHE A 184 2.83 -0.83 13.14
C PHE A 184 2.80 0.61 12.69
N LEU A 185 1.77 1.35 13.08
CA LEU A 185 1.62 2.76 12.71
C LEU A 185 2.79 3.62 13.23
N LYS A 186 3.37 3.28 14.38
CA LYS A 186 4.58 3.92 14.91
C LYS A 186 5.84 3.61 14.09
N MET A 187 5.94 2.40 13.51
CA MET A 187 7.03 2.04 12.61
C MET A 187 6.91 2.70 11.22
N LEU A 188 5.70 3.09 10.82
CA LEU A 188 5.42 3.73 9.53
C LEU A 188 5.55 5.27 9.55
N GLN A 189 5.93 5.87 10.69
CA GLN A 189 6.07 7.33 10.83
C GLN A 189 7.08 7.90 9.85
N TYR A 190 6.74 8.96 9.10
CA TYR A 190 7.68 9.54 8.12
C TYR A 190 8.93 10.15 8.78
N ASN A 191 8.75 10.96 9.84
CA ASN A 191 9.87 11.58 10.54
C ASN A 191 10.71 10.52 11.26
N PRO A 192 12.00 10.34 10.92
CA PRO A 192 12.87 9.36 11.57
C PRO A 192 12.93 9.52 13.09
N THR A 193 12.80 10.74 13.60
CA THR A 193 12.84 11.04 15.04
C THR A 193 11.60 10.53 15.78
N ASN A 194 10.45 10.43 15.10
CA ASN A 194 9.20 9.91 15.67
C ASN A 194 8.96 8.43 15.32
N ARG A 195 9.78 7.88 14.42
CA ARG A 195 9.70 6.50 13.95
C ARG A 195 10.37 5.59 14.95
N ILE A 196 9.61 4.62 15.46
CA ILE A 196 10.22 3.57 16.28
C ILE A 196 10.91 2.56 15.37
N SER A 197 12.05 2.04 15.81
CA SER A 197 12.71 0.94 15.12
C SER A 197 11.91 -0.36 15.26
N ALA A 198 12.23 -1.37 14.46
CA ALA A 198 11.69 -2.72 14.64
C ALA A 198 11.93 -3.27 16.05
N ALA A 199 13.13 -3.03 16.60
CA ALA A 199 13.47 -3.43 17.97
C ALA A 199 12.58 -2.72 19.00
N MET A 200 12.39 -1.40 18.86
CA MET A 200 11.49 -0.64 19.73
C MET A 200 10.02 -1.04 19.55
N ALA A 201 9.63 -1.51 18.37
CA ALA A 201 8.29 -2.03 18.17
C ALA A 201 8.06 -3.36 18.90
N LEU A 202 9.08 -4.22 19.02
CA LEU A 202 9.03 -5.44 19.83
C LEU A 202 8.99 -5.18 21.35
N GLU A 203 9.33 -3.96 21.77
CA GLU A 203 9.13 -3.47 23.14
C GLU A 203 7.71 -2.93 23.37
N HIS A 204 6.86 -2.89 22.34
CA HIS A 204 5.48 -2.46 22.50
C HIS A 204 4.71 -3.40 23.44
N PRO A 205 3.82 -2.88 24.33
CA PRO A 205 3.09 -3.70 25.30
C PRO A 205 2.28 -4.86 24.72
N TYR A 206 1.95 -4.79 23.43
CA TYR A 206 1.31 -5.89 22.71
C TYR A 206 2.14 -7.18 22.74
N PHE A 207 3.47 -7.06 22.71
CA PHE A 207 4.40 -8.19 22.65
C PHE A 207 4.92 -8.63 24.02
N ASP A 208 4.42 -8.09 25.12
CA ASP A 208 4.90 -8.43 26.48
C ASP A 208 4.65 -9.88 26.86
N ASN A 209 3.65 -10.52 26.26
CA ASN A 209 3.31 -11.92 26.49
C ASN A 209 3.99 -12.88 25.50
N LEU A 210 4.79 -12.37 24.56
CA LEU A 210 5.55 -13.22 23.66
C LEU A 210 6.88 -13.61 24.29
N ASP A 211 7.29 -14.86 24.06
CA ASP A 211 8.64 -15.29 24.38
C ASP A 211 9.62 -14.58 23.43
N LYS A 212 10.34 -13.58 23.95
CA LYS A 212 11.30 -12.77 23.18
C LYS A 212 12.65 -13.47 23.01
N SER A 213 12.84 -14.67 23.54
CA SER A 213 14.12 -15.39 23.49
C SER A 213 14.42 -16.05 22.14
N GLU A 214 13.43 -16.15 21.25
CA GLU A 214 13.57 -16.77 19.92
C GLU A 214 13.76 -15.75 18.76
N TYR A 215 13.86 -14.44 19.04
CA TYR A 215 13.79 -13.37 18.02
C TYR A 215 14.96 -12.38 18.04
#